data_AF-A0AAV8VDV8-F1
#
_entry.id   AF-A0AAV8VDV8-F1
#
_cell.length_a   1.000
_cell.length_b   1.000
_cell.length_c   1.000
_cell.angle_alpha   90.00
_cell.angle_beta   90.00
_cell.angle_gamma   90.00
#
_symmetry.space_group_name_H-M   'P 1'
#
loop_
_entity.id
_entity.type
_entity.pdbx_description
1 polymer ?
#
loop_
_entity_poly.entity_id
_entity_poly.type
_entity_poly.pdbx_seq_one_letter_code
_entity_poly.pdbx_strand_id
1 'polypeptide(L)'
;GDNPVRDHCHFTGKFWGWAHPSCNLNYKNSFVVPVVLHNLSNYDSHLLVKDIAQASPDSLGLLTRKGVYPHDYVSSLDVLKETSLPELSKFYNKLNDAQISEADYAHAKIVWRAFNIENLSQYTQLYLKTDVLLLADIFENFRDRCLKTYGLDPAHYYTLPGYTWDCMLKHTDIK
;
A
#
# COMPACT_ATOMS: atom_id res chain seq x y z
N GLY A 1 11.90 -25.42 38.22
CA GLY A 1 12.38 -24.55 37.12
C GLY A 1 12.97 -25.46 36.08
N ASP A 2 12.47 -25.40 34.85
CA ASP A 2 12.89 -26.34 33.80
C ASP A 2 14.37 -26.15 33.45
N ASN A 3 15.03 -27.27 33.14
CA ASN A 3 16.40 -27.23 32.65
C ASN A 3 16.44 -26.47 31.32
N PRO A 4 17.36 -25.50 31.17
CA PRO A 4 17.51 -24.77 29.92
C PRO A 4 17.89 -25.74 28.79
N VAL A 5 17.23 -25.59 27.64
CA VAL A 5 17.55 -26.29 26.40
C VAL A 5 18.36 -25.40 25.48
N ARG A 6 19.12 -26.06 24.60
CA ARG A 6 19.96 -25.43 23.60
C ARG A 6 19.09 -24.83 22.50
N ASP A 7 18.86 -23.52 22.53
CA ASP A 7 18.20 -22.82 21.43
C ASP A 7 19.17 -22.70 20.25
N HIS A 8 18.67 -23.08 19.09
CA HIS A 8 19.45 -23.15 17.87
C HIS A 8 18.56 -22.86 16.68
N CYS A 9 19.13 -22.24 15.66
CA CYS A 9 18.43 -22.06 14.41
C CYS A 9 18.08 -23.42 13.80
N HIS A 10 16.79 -23.71 13.60
CA HIS A 10 16.32 -24.99 13.04
C HIS A 10 16.74 -25.21 11.57
N PHE A 11 17.24 -24.18 10.89
CA PHE A 11 17.70 -24.26 9.49
C PHE A 11 19.23 -24.39 9.38
N THR A 12 20.00 -23.80 10.30
CA THR A 12 21.48 -23.79 10.24
C THR A 12 22.15 -24.60 11.34
N GLY A 13 21.41 -25.02 12.37
CA GLY A 13 21.96 -25.68 13.56
C GLY A 13 22.81 -24.76 14.45
N LYS A 14 22.95 -23.47 14.13
CA LYS A 14 23.79 -22.53 14.88
C LYS A 14 23.15 -22.21 16.22
N PHE A 15 23.95 -22.29 17.28
CA PHE A 15 23.55 -22.01 18.65
C PHE A 15 23.29 -20.52 18.88
N TRP A 16 22.13 -20.19 19.47
CA TRP A 16 21.71 -18.81 19.75
C TRP A 16 21.65 -18.49 21.24
N GLY A 17 21.33 -19.47 22.09
CA GLY A 17 21.32 -19.27 23.54
C GLY A 17 20.64 -20.39 24.31
N TRP A 18 20.40 -20.14 25.59
CA TRP A 18 19.69 -21.07 26.47
C TRP A 18 18.24 -20.60 26.62
N ALA A 19 17.29 -21.46 26.27
CA ALA A 19 15.86 -21.16 26.38
C ALA A 19 15.16 -22.18 27.27
N HIS A 20 13.97 -21.86 27.80
CA HIS A 20 13.13 -22.87 28.42
C HIS A 20 12.58 -23.83 27.35
N PRO A 21 12.38 -25.12 27.68
CA PRO A 21 11.82 -26.10 26.75
C PRO A 21 10.48 -25.64 26.15
N SER A 22 9.61 -25.08 26.97
CA SER A 22 8.31 -24.54 26.57
C SER A 22 8.43 -23.30 25.69
N CYS A 23 9.40 -22.42 25.94
CA CYS A 23 9.64 -21.24 25.10
C CYS A 23 10.23 -21.64 23.72
N ASN A 24 11.15 -22.60 23.69
CA ASN A 24 11.77 -23.11 22.46
C ASN A 24 10.74 -23.81 21.55
N LEU A 25 9.85 -24.63 22.13
CA LEU A 25 8.79 -25.33 21.38
C LEU A 25 7.70 -24.39 20.87
N ASN A 26 7.43 -23.29 21.58
CA ASN A 26 6.45 -22.29 21.17
C ASN A 26 7.05 -21.18 20.29
N TYR A 27 8.36 -21.17 20.09
CA TYR A 27 9.03 -20.18 19.25
C TYR A 27 8.65 -20.41 17.78
N LYS A 28 7.92 -19.45 17.21
CA LYS A 28 7.61 -19.40 15.78
C LYS A 28 8.53 -18.35 15.16
N ASN A 29 9.42 -18.76 14.27
CA ASN A 29 10.12 -17.81 13.40
C ASN A 29 9.06 -17.03 12.60
N SER A 30 8.89 -15.75 12.93
CA SER A 30 8.05 -14.86 12.13
C SER A 30 8.86 -14.36 10.94
N PHE A 31 8.66 -15.01 9.79
CA PHE A 31 9.13 -14.52 8.47
C PHE A 31 8.17 -13.48 7.87
N VAL A 32 7.18 -13.03 8.64
CA VAL A 32 6.22 -12.03 8.21
C VAL A 32 6.85 -10.66 8.40
N VAL A 33 7.15 -9.96 7.30
CA VAL A 33 7.38 -8.51 7.33
C VAL A 33 6.01 -7.86 7.53
N PRO A 34 5.71 -7.25 8.69
CA PRO A 34 4.45 -6.56 8.87
C PRO A 34 4.48 -5.27 8.06
N VAL A 35 3.99 -5.33 6.83
CA VAL A 35 3.70 -4.13 6.04
C VAL A 35 2.39 -3.57 6.53
N VAL A 36 2.47 -2.71 7.53
CA VAL A 36 1.30 -2.03 8.11
C VAL A 36 1.06 -0.75 7.32
N LEU A 37 -0.03 -0.69 6.56
CA LEU A 37 -0.43 0.48 5.78
C LEU A 37 -1.46 1.29 6.60
N HIS A 38 -1.11 2.50 7.04
CA HIS A 38 -2.02 3.39 7.78
C HIS A 38 -2.09 4.77 7.13
N ASN A 39 -3.14 5.01 6.32
CA ASN A 39 -3.70 6.31 5.88
C ASN A 39 -2.73 7.51 5.75
N LEU A 40 -1.50 7.27 5.31
CA LEU A 40 -0.40 8.25 5.15
C LEU A 40 -0.04 9.03 6.41
N SER A 41 -0.66 8.75 7.56
CA SER A 41 -0.56 9.60 8.76
C SER A 41 0.86 9.66 9.34
N ASN A 42 1.73 8.73 8.94
CA ASN A 42 3.14 8.67 9.29
C ASN A 42 4.07 8.52 8.06
N TYR A 43 3.59 8.81 6.85
CA TYR A 43 4.36 8.71 5.60
C TYR A 43 4.68 10.10 5.06
N ASP A 44 5.84 10.25 4.41
CA ASP A 44 6.27 11.53 3.84
C ASP A 44 5.48 11.82 2.55
N SER A 45 4.25 12.30 2.73
CA SER A 45 3.34 12.71 1.66
C SER A 45 3.89 13.83 0.76
N HIS A 46 5.16 14.23 0.87
CA HIS A 46 5.80 15.27 0.09
C HIS A 46 5.60 15.16 -1.43
N LEU A 47 5.51 13.95 -2.00
CA LEU A 47 5.13 13.77 -3.42
C LEU A 47 3.69 14.25 -3.69
N LEU A 48 2.76 13.85 -2.84
CA LEU A 48 1.37 14.32 -2.87
C LEU A 48 1.29 15.82 -2.57
N VAL A 49 2.00 16.33 -1.56
CA VAL A 49 2.00 17.74 -1.18
C VAL A 49 2.56 18.62 -2.30
N LYS A 50 3.52 18.18 -3.10
CA LYS A 50 4.00 18.99 -4.24
C LYS A 50 2.97 19.13 -5.35
N ASP A 51 2.30 18.03 -5.71
CA ASP A 51 1.27 18.03 -6.75
C ASP A 51 -0.04 18.68 -6.25
N ILE A 52 -0.34 18.53 -4.95
CA ILE A 52 -1.55 19.05 -4.28
C ILE A 52 -1.34 20.45 -3.69
N ALA A 53 -0.11 20.95 -3.48
CA ALA A 53 0.11 22.34 -3.02
C ALA A 53 -0.43 23.38 -4.01
N GLN A 54 -0.69 22.97 -5.26
CA GLN A 54 -1.43 23.78 -6.23
C GLN A 54 -2.95 23.84 -5.95
N ALA A 55 -3.48 22.92 -5.16
CA ALA A 55 -4.90 22.75 -4.82
C ALA A 55 -5.07 22.53 -3.30
N SER A 56 -5.17 23.61 -2.51
CA SER A 56 -5.57 23.72 -1.08
C SER A 56 -5.24 22.59 -0.05
N PRO A 57 -4.86 22.90 1.21
CA PRO A 57 -4.60 21.92 2.27
C PRO A 57 -5.72 20.89 2.53
N ASP A 58 -6.99 21.29 2.42
CA ASP A 58 -8.16 20.42 2.61
C ASP A 58 -8.25 19.30 1.57
N SER A 59 -7.61 19.48 0.41
CA SER A 59 -7.56 18.52 -0.70
C SER A 59 -6.77 17.27 -0.35
N LEU A 60 -5.77 17.37 0.54
CA LEU A 60 -4.94 16.23 0.91
C LEU A 60 -5.81 15.18 1.61
N GLY A 61 -6.63 15.61 2.57
CA GLY A 61 -7.56 14.73 3.29
C GLY A 61 -8.55 14.01 2.36
N LEU A 62 -8.95 14.66 1.26
CA LEU A 62 -9.80 14.05 0.25
C LEU A 62 -9.08 12.95 -0.55
N LEU A 63 -7.81 13.15 -0.87
CA LEU A 63 -7.03 12.23 -1.70
C LEU A 63 -6.37 11.09 -0.93
N THR A 64 -6.23 11.21 0.40
CA THR A 64 -5.72 10.14 1.25
C THR A 64 -6.70 8.98 1.45
N ARG A 65 -8.00 9.19 1.18
CA ARG A 65 -9.04 8.16 1.22
C ARG A 65 -9.00 7.31 -0.07
N LYS A 66 -9.46 6.05 0.03
CA LYS A 66 -9.71 5.20 -1.14
C LYS A 66 -10.55 5.95 -2.19
N GLY A 67 -9.96 6.16 -3.38
CA GLY A 67 -10.64 6.82 -4.49
C GLY A 67 -11.87 6.05 -4.97
N VAL A 68 -12.86 6.79 -5.46
CA VAL A 68 -14.14 6.24 -5.93
C VAL A 68 -14.23 6.46 -7.44
N TYR A 69 -14.24 5.38 -8.22
CA TYR A 69 -14.11 5.47 -9.66
C TYR A 69 -15.02 4.48 -10.40
N PRO A 70 -15.73 4.90 -11.48
CA PRO A 70 -16.66 4.03 -12.19
C PRO A 70 -15.93 3.23 -13.28
N HIS A 71 -15.17 2.20 -12.87
CA HIS A 71 -14.29 1.41 -13.74
C HIS A 71 -15.02 0.80 -14.95
N ASP A 72 -16.20 0.22 -14.72
CA ASP A 72 -16.99 -0.44 -15.77
C ASP A 72 -17.64 0.54 -16.75
N TYR A 73 -17.87 1.78 -16.30
CA TYR A 73 -18.50 2.81 -17.13
C TYR A 73 -17.51 3.44 -18.11
N VAL A 74 -16.30 3.75 -17.63
CA VAL A 74 -15.24 4.37 -18.43
C VAL A 74 -14.61 3.33 -19.35
N SER A 75 -15.33 3.02 -20.41
CA SER A 75 -15.00 1.95 -21.37
C SER A 75 -14.51 2.48 -22.73
N SER A 76 -14.62 3.78 -22.98
CA SER A 76 -14.16 4.42 -24.22
C SER A 76 -13.64 5.84 -23.99
N LEU A 77 -12.88 6.36 -24.96
CA LEU A 77 -12.36 7.72 -24.92
C LEU A 77 -13.47 8.79 -25.04
N ASP A 78 -14.62 8.45 -25.62
CA ASP A 78 -15.73 9.40 -25.73
C ASP A 78 -16.39 9.66 -24.38
N VAL A 79 -16.49 8.64 -23.52
CA VAL A 79 -16.97 8.79 -22.14
C VAL A 79 -16.10 9.80 -21.37
N LEU A 80 -14.79 9.83 -21.62
CA LEU A 80 -13.89 10.79 -20.95
C LEU A 80 -14.21 12.26 -21.25
N LYS A 81 -14.95 12.55 -22.33
CA LYS A 81 -15.35 13.92 -22.70
C LYS A 81 -16.60 14.38 -21.95
N GLU A 82 -17.32 13.49 -21.26
CA GLU A 82 -18.51 13.84 -20.49
C GLU A 82 -18.15 14.84 -19.39
N THR A 83 -18.97 15.88 -19.26
CA THR A 83 -18.71 17.04 -18.40
C THR A 83 -19.37 16.95 -17.03
N SER A 84 -19.98 15.81 -16.72
CA SER A 84 -20.66 15.55 -15.46
C SER A 84 -20.15 14.26 -14.84
N LEU A 85 -20.15 14.23 -13.50
CA LEU A 85 -19.96 12.98 -12.78
C LEU A 85 -21.09 12.00 -13.15
N PRO A 86 -20.78 10.74 -13.49
CA PRO A 86 -21.79 9.72 -13.79
C PRO A 86 -22.75 9.53 -12.63
N GLU A 87 -23.96 9.07 -12.94
CA GLU A 87 -24.93 8.70 -11.91
C GLU A 87 -24.41 7.56 -11.03
N LEU A 88 -24.90 7.50 -9.78
CA LEU A 88 -24.56 6.44 -8.82
C LEU A 88 -24.66 5.03 -9.43
N SER A 89 -25.69 4.80 -10.26
CA SER A 89 -25.93 3.52 -10.93
C SER A 89 -24.75 3.04 -11.80
N LYS A 90 -23.96 3.97 -12.34
CA LYS A 90 -22.80 3.72 -13.20
C LYS A 90 -21.52 3.38 -12.43
N PHE A 91 -21.54 3.47 -11.10
CA PHE A 91 -20.45 3.05 -10.22
C PHE A 91 -20.55 1.57 -9.80
N TYR A 92 -21.41 0.78 -10.46
CA TYR A 92 -21.47 -0.65 -10.23
C TYR A 92 -20.11 -1.31 -10.52
N ASN A 93 -19.66 -2.17 -9.62
CA ASN A 93 -18.46 -2.95 -9.80
C ASN A 93 -18.84 -4.40 -10.13
N LYS A 94 -18.63 -4.81 -11.40
CA LYS A 94 -18.94 -6.17 -11.86
C LYS A 94 -18.08 -7.25 -11.19
N LEU A 95 -16.86 -6.92 -10.74
CA LEU A 95 -15.99 -7.90 -10.09
C LEU A 95 -16.51 -8.30 -8.70
N ASN A 96 -17.15 -7.35 -8.02
CA ASN A 96 -17.69 -7.56 -6.66
C ASN A 96 -19.23 -7.69 -6.64
N ASP A 97 -19.87 -7.63 -7.82
CA ASP A 97 -21.31 -7.63 -8.03
C ASP A 97 -22.06 -6.68 -7.06
N ALA A 98 -21.53 -5.47 -6.88
CA ALA A 98 -22.00 -4.53 -5.85
C ALA A 98 -22.01 -3.07 -6.32
N GLN A 99 -23.02 -2.33 -5.86
CA GLN A 99 -23.04 -0.87 -5.92
C GLN A 99 -22.14 -0.27 -4.84
N ILE A 100 -21.57 0.91 -5.10
CA ILE A 100 -20.88 1.67 -4.07
C ILE A 100 -21.86 2.25 -3.04
N SER A 101 -21.36 2.58 -1.85
CA SER A 101 -22.19 3.22 -0.83
C SER A 101 -22.54 4.66 -1.22
N GLU A 102 -23.67 5.17 -0.69
CA GLU A 102 -24.03 6.58 -0.85
C GLU A 102 -22.96 7.53 -0.30
N ALA A 103 -22.27 7.11 0.76
CA ALA A 103 -21.16 7.86 1.36
C ALA A 103 -19.95 7.95 0.43
N ASP A 104 -19.63 6.89 -0.32
CA ASP A 104 -18.56 6.89 -1.33
C ASP A 104 -18.94 7.77 -2.52
N TYR A 105 -20.19 7.71 -2.98
CA TYR A 105 -20.65 8.60 -4.04
C TYR A 105 -20.72 10.07 -3.61
N ALA A 106 -21.12 10.33 -2.36
CA ALA A 106 -21.04 11.67 -1.78
C ALA A 106 -19.59 12.19 -1.76
N HIS A 107 -18.64 11.33 -1.41
CA HIS A 107 -17.22 11.65 -1.46
C HIS A 107 -16.74 11.96 -2.90
N ALA A 108 -17.12 11.16 -3.90
CA ALA A 108 -16.81 11.43 -5.31
C ALA A 108 -17.32 12.81 -5.76
N LYS A 109 -18.54 13.19 -5.34
CA LYS A 109 -19.10 14.53 -5.60
C LYS A 109 -18.32 15.66 -4.92
N ILE A 110 -17.81 15.43 -3.70
CA ILE A 110 -16.97 16.40 -2.99
C ILE A 110 -15.64 16.58 -3.74
N VAL A 111 -14.98 15.49 -4.13
CA VAL A 111 -13.73 15.53 -4.91
C VAL A 111 -13.95 16.26 -6.24
N TRP A 112 -15.01 15.92 -6.98
CA TRP A 112 -15.33 16.58 -8.25
C TRP A 112 -15.43 18.10 -8.11
N ARG A 113 -16.06 18.58 -7.03
CA ARG A 113 -16.22 20.02 -6.76
C ARG A 113 -14.93 20.66 -6.23
N ALA A 114 -14.24 20.01 -5.30
CA ALA A 114 -13.05 20.54 -4.64
C ALA A 114 -11.90 20.79 -5.63
N PHE A 115 -11.76 19.93 -6.64
CA PHE A 115 -10.73 20.05 -7.67
C PHE A 115 -11.23 20.74 -8.96
N ASN A 116 -12.43 21.33 -8.93
CA ASN A 116 -13.04 22.03 -10.06
C ASN A 116 -12.98 21.22 -11.38
N ILE A 117 -13.40 19.96 -11.30
CA ILE A 117 -13.31 19.02 -12.40
C ILE A 117 -14.41 19.31 -13.42
N GLU A 118 -14.01 19.45 -14.68
CA GLU A 118 -14.90 19.83 -15.78
C GLU A 118 -15.32 18.64 -16.63
N ASN A 119 -14.56 17.54 -16.62
CA ASN A 119 -14.85 16.35 -17.40
C ASN A 119 -14.27 15.06 -16.78
N LEU A 120 -14.77 13.93 -17.27
CA LEU A 120 -14.32 12.62 -16.80
C LEU A 120 -12.83 12.35 -17.07
N SER A 121 -12.24 12.91 -18.12
CA SER A 121 -10.80 12.79 -18.37
C SER A 121 -9.98 13.37 -17.22
N GLN A 122 -10.33 14.57 -16.73
CA GLN A 122 -9.69 15.19 -15.57
C GLN A 122 -9.91 14.36 -14.31
N TYR A 123 -11.11 13.82 -14.10
CA TYR A 123 -11.39 12.93 -12.96
C TYR A 123 -10.53 11.66 -12.99
N THR A 124 -10.43 11.01 -14.15
CA THR A 124 -9.59 9.83 -14.37
C THR A 124 -8.11 10.16 -14.13
N GLN A 125 -7.63 11.28 -14.64
CA GLN A 125 -6.24 11.70 -14.41
C GLN A 125 -5.96 11.95 -12.93
N LEU A 126 -6.88 12.61 -12.21
CA LEU A 126 -6.74 12.81 -10.76
C LEU A 126 -6.69 11.46 -10.04
N TYR A 127 -7.64 10.57 -10.31
CA TYR A 127 -7.69 9.23 -9.70
C TYR A 127 -6.39 8.45 -9.95
N LEU A 128 -5.95 8.34 -11.20
CA LEU A 128 -4.74 7.60 -11.56
C LEU A 128 -3.48 8.22 -10.94
N LYS A 129 -3.35 9.54 -10.97
CA LYS A 129 -2.22 10.23 -10.31
C LYS A 129 -2.23 9.92 -8.82
N THR A 130 -3.38 10.00 -8.16
CA THR A 130 -3.47 9.74 -6.72
C THR A 130 -3.08 8.30 -6.39
N ASP A 131 -3.58 7.32 -7.14
CA ASP A 131 -3.25 5.90 -6.94
C ASP A 131 -1.75 5.63 -7.10
N VAL A 132 -1.13 6.20 -8.15
CA VAL A 132 0.31 6.08 -8.41
C VAL A 132 1.14 6.76 -7.33
N LEU A 133 0.80 7.98 -6.94
CA LEU A 133 1.56 8.75 -5.95
C LEU A 133 1.47 8.12 -4.56
N LEU A 134 0.29 7.63 -4.18
CA LEU A 134 0.07 6.89 -2.93
C LEU A 134 0.91 5.62 -2.89
N LEU A 135 0.90 4.86 -3.99
CA LEU A 135 1.70 3.64 -4.10
C LEU A 135 3.20 3.94 -4.08
N ALA A 136 3.64 4.99 -4.77
CA ALA A 136 5.03 5.42 -4.81
C ALA A 136 5.53 5.80 -3.40
N ASP A 137 4.80 6.63 -2.67
CA ASP A 137 5.16 7.03 -1.30
C ASP A 137 5.28 5.81 -0.36
N ILE A 138 4.32 4.90 -0.41
CA ILE A 138 4.37 3.65 0.37
C ILE A 138 5.60 2.82 -0.02
N PHE A 139 5.90 2.69 -1.32
CA PHE A 139 7.01 1.88 -1.80
C PHE A 139 8.38 2.50 -1.49
N GLU A 140 8.52 3.82 -1.58
CA GLU A 140 9.73 4.53 -1.17
C GLU A 140 10.02 4.32 0.31
N ASN A 141 9.01 4.46 1.17
CA ASN A 141 9.14 4.19 2.60
C ASN A 141 9.49 2.72 2.90
N PHE A 142 8.91 1.77 2.15
CA PHE A 142 9.26 0.36 2.26
C PHE A 142 10.71 0.10 1.86
N ARG A 143 11.15 0.65 0.73
CA ARG A 143 12.52 0.57 0.22
C ARG A 143 13.52 1.11 1.24
N ASP A 144 13.23 2.27 1.80
CA ASP A 144 14.05 2.93 2.82
C ASP A 144 14.24 2.05 4.07
N ARG A 145 13.14 1.48 4.58
CA ARG A 145 13.17 0.58 5.74
C ARG A 145 13.93 -0.71 5.45
N CYS A 146 13.74 -1.29 4.27
CA CYS A 146 14.43 -2.50 3.83
C CYS A 146 15.94 -2.29 3.69
N LEU A 147 16.35 -1.19 3.06
CA LEU A 147 17.75 -0.81 2.95
C LEU A 147 18.39 -0.58 4.33
N LYS A 148 17.72 0.14 5.24
CA LYS A 148 18.23 0.39 6.60
C LYS A 148 18.35 -0.89 7.44
N THR A 149 17.41 -1.83 7.28
CA THR A 149 17.32 -3.04 8.14
C THR A 149 18.15 -4.20 7.59
N TYR A 150 18.08 -4.46 6.28
CA TYR A 150 18.66 -5.64 5.65
C TYR A 150 19.82 -5.29 4.70
N GLY A 151 19.99 -4.01 4.36
CA GLY A 151 21.00 -3.58 3.39
C GLY A 151 20.79 -4.19 2.00
N LEU A 152 19.55 -4.54 1.67
CA LEU A 152 19.13 -5.04 0.37
C LEU A 152 18.00 -4.14 -0.13
N ASP A 153 18.04 -3.82 -1.42
CA ASP A 153 17.03 -2.98 -2.05
C ASP A 153 15.91 -3.85 -2.64
N PRO A 154 14.66 -3.73 -2.15
CA PRO A 154 13.55 -4.50 -2.70
C PRO A 154 13.25 -4.17 -4.17
N ALA A 155 13.68 -3.00 -4.69
CA ALA A 155 13.50 -2.64 -6.10
C ALA A 155 14.33 -3.48 -7.07
N HIS A 156 15.32 -4.24 -6.58
CA HIS A 156 16.11 -5.19 -7.39
C HIS A 156 15.48 -6.58 -7.51
N TYR A 157 14.29 -6.78 -6.94
CA TYR A 157 13.63 -8.08 -6.91
C TYR A 157 12.28 -8.02 -7.63
N TYR A 158 11.99 -9.04 -8.43
CA TYR A 158 10.69 -9.18 -9.10
C TYR A 158 9.54 -9.44 -8.12
N THR A 159 9.82 -10.08 -6.98
CA THR A 159 8.80 -10.46 -6.00
C THR A 159 9.33 -10.35 -4.57
N LEU A 160 8.41 -10.09 -3.63
CA LEU A 160 8.74 -10.05 -2.19
C LEU A 160 9.28 -11.38 -1.65
N PRO A 161 8.77 -12.57 -2.02
CA PRO A 161 9.37 -13.83 -1.59
C PRO A 161 10.85 -13.97 -1.97
N GLY A 162 11.22 -13.61 -3.21
CA GLY A 162 12.62 -13.61 -3.65
C GLY A 162 13.49 -12.65 -2.84
N TYR A 163 13.00 -11.44 -2.59
CA TYR A 163 13.65 -10.48 -1.70
C TYR A 163 13.85 -11.04 -0.28
N THR A 164 12.81 -11.62 0.32
CA THR A 164 12.87 -12.15 1.68
C THR A 164 13.78 -13.37 1.80
N TRP A 165 13.88 -14.17 0.74
CA TRP A 165 14.80 -15.30 0.67
C TRP A 165 16.26 -14.82 0.75
N ASP A 166 16.62 -13.83 -0.05
CA ASP A 166 17.97 -13.25 -0.03
C ASP A 166 18.26 -12.52 1.29
N CYS A 167 17.27 -11.84 1.88
CA CYS A 167 17.40 -11.29 3.23
C CYS A 167 17.72 -12.39 4.25
N MET A 168 17.06 -13.54 4.14
CA MET A 168 17.29 -14.69 5.02
C MET A 168 18.68 -15.28 4.82
N LEU A 169 19.12 -15.48 3.57
CA LEU A 169 20.47 -15.96 3.26
C LEU A 169 21.54 -15.00 3.81
N LYS A 170 21.37 -13.70 3.58
CA LYS A 170 22.28 -12.67 4.08
C LYS A 170 22.33 -12.61 5.60
N HIS A 171 21.20 -12.81 6.27
CA HIS A 171 21.15 -12.81 7.74
C HIS A 171 21.75 -14.07 8.36
N THR A 172 21.68 -15.21 7.65
CA THR A 172 22.14 -16.51 8.15
C THR A 172 23.57 -16.86 7.76
N ASP A 173 24.22 -16.03 6.94
CA ASP A 173 25.56 -16.25 6.35
C ASP A 173 25.69 -17.58 5.57
N ILE A 174 24.56 -18.10 5.06
CA ILE A 174 24.54 -19.31 4.21
C ILE A 174 24.86 -18.88 2.77
N LYS A 175 25.82 -19.57 2.15
CA LYS A 175 26.19 -19.40 0.74
C LYS A 175 25.56 -20.47 -0.14
#